data_AF-A0A7V8G0D9-F1
#
_entry.id   AF-A0A7V8G0D9-F1
#
_cell.length_a   1.000
_cell.length_b   1.000
_cell.length_c   1.000
_cell.angle_alpha   90.00
_cell.angle_beta   90.00
_cell.angle_gamma   90.00
#
_symmetry.space_group_name_H-M   'P 1'
#
loop_
_entity.id
_entity.type
_entity.pdbx_description
1 polymer ?
#
loop_
_entity_poly.entity_id
_entity_poly.type
_entity_poly.pdbx_seq_one_letter_code
_entity_poly.pdbx_strand_id
1 'polypeptide(L)'
;MTSTGGRACIIERPILSSSKTKRWHGNVEAIKPEFLNGVITQMTAYGDRVHFSMFGSVQKPHYEVINSFDKKMAFDGNHHLHRAEEAEFGPGNVTPIFTVEQIKRIVATGGSGARSSIPRSARAASARSTGTAGARPTTAAARAREAVDSEKYAYFKANREMLPEGINQHSDEISALMLKGMSAEQAFGEIIEKHFG
;
A
#
# COMPACT_ATOMS: atom_id res chain seq x y z
N MET A 1 -36.74 38.69 -38.82
CA MET A 1 -35.48 38.86 -38.07
C MET A 1 -35.74 38.51 -36.61
N THR A 2 -35.10 37.42 -36.13
CA THR A 2 -34.59 37.16 -34.75
C THR A 2 -35.52 37.40 -33.54
N SER A 3 -35.60 36.58 -32.49
CA SER A 3 -34.83 35.41 -32.07
C SER A 3 -35.56 34.77 -30.89
N THR A 4 -35.62 33.45 -30.95
CA THR A 4 -35.74 32.44 -29.89
C THR A 4 -35.32 32.87 -28.49
N GLY A 5 -36.19 32.59 -27.51
CA GLY A 5 -35.91 32.70 -26.07
C GLY A 5 -36.53 31.53 -25.31
N GLY A 6 -36.08 30.31 -25.61
CA GLY A 6 -36.50 29.10 -24.91
C GLY A 6 -36.04 29.13 -23.45
N ARG A 7 -37.00 29.18 -22.52
CA ARG A 7 -36.73 29.00 -21.09
C ARG A 7 -36.47 27.51 -20.87
N ALA A 8 -35.19 27.14 -20.86
CA ALA A 8 -34.76 25.82 -20.41
C ALA A 8 -35.10 25.72 -18.91
N CYS A 9 -36.19 25.04 -18.59
CA CYS A 9 -36.43 24.54 -17.24
C CYS A 9 -35.36 23.48 -16.98
N ILE A 10 -34.24 23.91 -16.40
CA ILE A 10 -33.24 23.02 -15.83
C ILE A 10 -33.96 22.30 -14.71
N ILE A 11 -34.37 21.06 -14.99
CA ILE A 11 -34.79 20.11 -13.96
C ILE A 11 -33.53 19.89 -13.13
N GLU A 12 -33.38 20.69 -12.08
CA GLU A 12 -32.48 20.39 -10.97
C GLU A 12 -32.92 19.02 -10.46
N ARG A 13 -32.26 17.97 -10.97
CA ARG A 13 -32.27 16.68 -10.30
C ARG A 13 -31.76 17.00 -8.91
N PRO A 14 -32.56 16.84 -7.83
CA PRO A 14 -31.98 16.85 -6.51
C PRO A 14 -30.94 15.74 -6.55
N ILE A 15 -29.66 16.12 -6.52
CA ILE A 15 -28.60 15.19 -6.21
C ILE A 15 -29.01 14.66 -4.85
N LEU A 16 -29.55 13.44 -4.83
CA LEU A 16 -29.81 12.65 -3.65
C LEU A 16 -28.45 12.43 -3.00
N SER A 17 -27.97 13.47 -2.31
CA SER A 17 -26.88 13.42 -1.36
C SER A 17 -27.40 12.54 -0.25
N SER A 18 -27.13 11.24 -0.39
CA SER A 18 -27.46 10.20 0.57
C SER A 18 -27.01 10.69 1.94
N SER A 19 -27.99 11.11 2.73
CA SER A 19 -27.77 11.68 4.04
C SER A 19 -27.22 10.59 4.96
N LYS A 20 -25.98 10.79 5.42
CA LYS A 20 -25.43 10.31 6.70
C LYS A 20 -25.70 8.83 7.02
N THR A 21 -25.10 7.91 6.26
CA THR A 21 -24.64 6.68 6.91
C THR A 21 -23.33 7.02 7.60
N LYS A 22 -23.20 6.72 8.89
CA LYS A 22 -22.00 6.89 9.72
C LYS A 22 -20.94 5.90 9.24
N ARG A 23 -20.51 6.05 7.98
CA ARG A 23 -19.54 5.19 7.30
C ARG A 23 -18.22 5.38 7.99
N TRP A 24 -17.70 4.29 8.51
CA TRP A 24 -16.36 4.29 9.06
C TRP A 24 -15.38 4.80 7.99
N HIS A 25 -14.53 5.76 8.37
CA HIS A 25 -13.59 6.40 7.47
C HIS A 25 -12.38 5.53 7.10
N GLY A 26 -12.39 4.23 7.41
CA GLY A 26 -11.27 3.33 7.15
C GLY A 26 -10.08 3.48 8.12
N ASN A 27 -10.26 4.21 9.23
CA ASN A 27 -9.25 4.27 10.28
C ASN A 27 -9.24 2.96 11.10
N VAL A 28 -8.28 2.08 10.80
CA VAL A 28 -8.09 0.78 11.48
C VAL A 28 -7.68 0.94 12.94
N GLU A 29 -7.07 2.07 13.32
CA GLU A 29 -6.72 2.36 14.72
C GLU A 29 -7.94 2.59 15.62
N ALA A 30 -9.08 2.95 15.02
CA ALA A 30 -10.34 3.14 15.74
C ALA A 30 -11.08 1.81 16.02
N ILE A 31 -10.60 0.70 15.45
CA ILE A 31 -11.17 -0.63 15.67
C ILE A 31 -10.70 -1.17 17.02
N LYS A 32 -11.57 -1.90 17.71
CA LYS A 32 -11.22 -2.55 18.97
C LYS A 32 -10.05 -3.54 18.77
N PRO A 33 -9.04 -3.55 19.65
CA PRO A 33 -7.92 -4.48 19.55
C PRO A 33 -8.36 -5.94 19.65
N GLU A 34 -9.41 -6.23 20.42
CA GLU A 34 -10.01 -7.58 20.51
C GLU A 34 -10.47 -8.11 19.14
N PHE A 35 -11.10 -7.26 18.34
CA PHE A 35 -11.53 -7.63 16.99
C PHE A 35 -10.31 -7.83 16.07
N LEU A 36 -9.31 -6.95 16.16
CA LEU A 36 -8.09 -7.06 15.38
C LEU A 36 -7.30 -8.34 15.71
N ASN A 37 -7.35 -8.83 16.95
CA ASN A 37 -6.80 -10.15 17.31
C ASN A 37 -7.50 -11.29 16.56
N GLY A 38 -8.83 -11.23 16.42
CA GLY A 38 -9.58 -12.18 15.60
C GLY A 38 -9.19 -12.11 14.12
N VAL A 39 -9.01 -10.91 13.57
CA VAL A 39 -8.51 -10.70 12.21
C VAL A 39 -7.12 -11.30 12.03
N ILE A 40 -6.20 -11.07 12.97
CA ILE A 40 -4.84 -11.64 12.93
C ILE A 40 -4.91 -13.17 12.85
N THR A 41 -5.77 -13.82 13.65
CA THR A 41 -5.95 -15.28 13.62
C THR A 41 -6.40 -15.76 12.22
N GLN A 42 -7.35 -15.05 11.60
CA GLN A 42 -7.83 -15.40 10.25
C GLN A 42 -6.74 -15.16 9.19
N MET A 43 -5.98 -14.07 9.31
CA MET A 43 -4.85 -13.82 8.42
C MET A 43 -3.79 -14.93 8.54
N THR A 44 -3.41 -15.33 9.76
CA THR A 44 -2.43 -16.41 9.95
C THR A 44 -2.90 -17.75 9.38
N ALA A 45 -4.21 -17.99 9.29
CA ALA A 45 -4.78 -19.22 8.74
C ALA A 45 -4.96 -19.20 7.22
N TYR A 46 -5.33 -18.06 6.64
CA TYR A 46 -5.83 -17.99 5.26
C TYR A 46 -5.04 -17.04 4.34
N GLY A 47 -4.31 -16.05 4.86
CA GLY A 47 -3.57 -15.09 4.03
C GLY A 47 -2.86 -13.97 4.77
N ASP A 48 -1.77 -13.50 4.21
CA ASP A 48 -0.85 -12.53 4.81
C ASP A 48 -1.29 -11.07 4.69
N ARG A 49 -2.32 -10.81 3.88
CA ARG A 49 -2.80 -9.47 3.52
C ARG A 49 -4.30 -9.35 3.80
N VAL A 50 -4.76 -8.18 4.22
CA VAL A 50 -6.18 -7.91 4.45
C VAL A 50 -6.54 -6.48 4.08
N HIS A 51 -7.72 -6.26 3.55
CA HIS A 51 -8.35 -4.94 3.52
C HIS A 51 -9.69 -4.99 4.22
N PHE A 52 -10.17 -3.84 4.68
CA PHE A 52 -11.45 -3.72 5.33
C PHE A 52 -12.44 -3.00 4.42
N SER A 53 -13.70 -3.40 4.44
CA SER A 53 -14.76 -2.66 3.77
C SER A 53 -15.14 -1.43 4.59
N MET A 54 -15.30 -0.32 3.89
CA MET A 54 -15.87 0.92 4.43
C MET A 54 -17.41 0.84 4.50
N PHE A 55 -18.02 -0.18 3.89
CA PHE A 55 -19.39 -0.58 4.15
C PHE A 55 -19.45 -1.35 5.48
N GLY A 56 -19.80 -0.63 6.54
CA GLY A 56 -19.96 -1.23 7.85
C GLY A 56 -19.78 -0.26 9.00
N SER A 57 -19.86 -0.81 10.21
CA SER A 57 -19.61 -0.06 11.43
C SER A 57 -18.11 -0.07 11.77
N VAL A 58 -17.62 1.00 12.43
CA VAL A 58 -16.25 1.08 12.97
C VAL A 58 -15.93 -0.11 13.90
N GLN A 59 -16.93 -0.63 14.61
CA GLN A 59 -16.72 -1.67 15.62
C GLN A 59 -16.54 -3.04 15.03
N LYS A 60 -17.23 -3.32 13.92
CA LYS A 60 -17.31 -4.63 13.28
C LYS A 60 -17.35 -4.45 11.76
N PRO A 61 -16.24 -4.03 11.16
CA PRO A 61 -16.18 -3.94 9.71
C PRO A 61 -16.05 -5.32 9.08
N HIS A 62 -16.63 -5.46 7.89
CA HIS A 62 -16.33 -6.58 7.02
C HIS A 62 -14.89 -6.45 6.52
N TYR A 63 -14.21 -7.56 6.30
CA TYR A 63 -12.84 -7.56 5.83
C TYR A 63 -12.58 -8.71 4.88
N GLU A 64 -11.61 -8.55 4.01
CA GLU A 64 -11.24 -9.54 3.01
C GLU A 64 -9.77 -9.87 3.20
N VAL A 65 -9.50 -11.13 3.48
CA VAL A 65 -8.14 -11.67 3.57
C VAL A 65 -7.71 -12.11 2.18
N ILE A 66 -6.54 -11.66 1.77
CA ILE A 66 -5.91 -11.97 0.49
C ILE A 66 -4.76 -12.92 0.76
N ASN A 67 -4.83 -14.11 0.15
CA ASN A 67 -3.77 -15.10 0.22
C ASN A 67 -2.58 -14.69 -0.66
N SER A 68 -1.44 -15.35 -0.50
CA SER A 68 -0.26 -15.24 -1.37
C SER A 68 -0.57 -15.62 -2.82
N PHE A 69 -1.60 -16.45 -3.06
CA PHE A 69 -2.12 -16.77 -4.40
C PHE A 69 -3.18 -15.77 -4.93
N ASP A 70 -3.29 -14.59 -4.33
CA ASP A 70 -4.28 -13.53 -4.64
C ASP A 70 -5.75 -13.95 -4.53
N LYS A 71 -6.02 -15.12 -3.93
CA LYS A 71 -7.38 -15.55 -3.57
C LYS A 71 -7.90 -14.70 -2.42
N LYS A 72 -9.10 -14.16 -2.57
CA LYS A 72 -9.77 -13.31 -1.58
C LYS A 72 -10.82 -14.11 -0.82
N MET A 73 -10.78 -13.99 0.51
CA MET A 73 -11.72 -14.63 1.43
C MET A 73 -12.35 -13.52 2.27
N ALA A 74 -13.64 -13.29 2.05
CA ALA A 74 -14.37 -12.27 2.78
C ALA A 74 -14.88 -12.82 4.11
N PHE A 75 -14.76 -11.99 5.15
CA PHE A 75 -15.20 -12.27 6.49
C PHE A 75 -16.10 -11.14 6.98
N ASP A 76 -17.12 -11.50 7.75
CA ASP A 76 -17.98 -10.54 8.41
C ASP A 76 -17.35 -9.97 9.70
N GLY A 77 -18.08 -9.06 10.33
CA GLY A 77 -17.72 -8.50 11.63
C GLY A 77 -17.73 -9.48 12.81
N ASN A 78 -18.04 -10.77 12.60
CA ASN A 78 -17.93 -11.84 13.59
C ASN A 78 -16.81 -12.85 13.24
N HIS A 79 -15.96 -12.53 12.25
CA HIS A 79 -14.90 -13.42 11.74
C HIS A 79 -15.42 -14.69 11.08
N HIS A 80 -16.68 -14.71 10.64
CA HIS A 80 -17.23 -15.81 9.85
C HIS A 80 -17.03 -15.55 8.37
N LEU A 81 -16.80 -16.62 7.62
CA LEU A 81 -16.68 -16.53 6.18
C LEU A 81 -18.01 -16.02 5.61
N HIS A 82 -17.95 -14.88 4.93
CA HIS A 82 -19.09 -14.24 4.32
C HIS A 82 -18.92 -14.26 2.80
N ARG A 83 -20.03 -14.40 2.09
CA ARG A 83 -20.02 -14.24 0.65
C ARG A 83 -20.13 -12.75 0.33
N ALA A 84 -18.97 -12.09 0.23
CA ALA A 84 -18.91 -10.70 -0.20
C ALA A 84 -19.69 -10.49 -1.49
N GLU A 85 -20.57 -9.50 -1.50
CA GLU A 85 -21.11 -8.96 -2.74
C GLU A 85 -20.05 -8.06 -3.39
N GLU A 86 -19.93 -8.13 -4.71
CA GLU A 86 -18.92 -7.40 -5.50
C GLU A 86 -19.01 -5.87 -5.30
N ALA A 87 -20.18 -5.38 -4.87
CA ALA A 87 -20.41 -3.98 -4.52
C ALA A 87 -19.79 -3.55 -3.18
N GLU A 88 -19.67 -4.45 -2.19
CA GLU A 88 -19.17 -4.12 -0.85
C GLU A 88 -17.65 -3.94 -0.80
N PHE A 89 -16.92 -4.65 -1.67
CA PHE A 89 -15.45 -4.59 -1.77
C PHE A 89 -14.98 -3.93 -3.07
N GLY A 90 -15.86 -3.15 -3.71
CA GLY A 90 -15.55 -2.40 -4.93
C GLY A 90 -14.46 -1.33 -4.75
N PRO A 91 -13.83 -0.89 -5.86
CA PRO A 91 -12.78 0.13 -5.84
C PRO A 91 -13.32 1.45 -5.25
N GLY A 92 -12.63 1.96 -4.22
CA GLY A 92 -13.02 3.19 -3.50
C GLY A 92 -13.85 2.97 -2.24
N ASN A 93 -14.31 1.73 -1.99
CA ASN A 93 -15.07 1.35 -0.80
C ASN A 93 -14.28 0.44 0.17
N VAL A 94 -13.00 0.21 -0.12
CA VAL A 94 -12.11 -0.61 0.70
C VAL A 94 -10.95 0.23 1.23
N THR A 95 -10.47 -0.12 2.41
CA THR A 95 -9.24 0.45 2.95
C THR A 95 -8.03 -0.01 2.14
N PRO A 96 -6.86 0.63 2.31
CA PRO A 96 -5.60 0.08 1.83
C PRO A 96 -5.38 -1.35 2.35
N ILE A 97 -4.56 -2.11 1.64
CA ILE A 97 -4.15 -3.45 2.07
C ILE A 97 -3.18 -3.31 3.25
N PHE A 98 -3.49 -4.01 4.34
CA PHE A 98 -2.68 -4.11 5.54
C PHE A 98 -2.07 -5.51 5.65
N THR A 99 -0.80 -5.57 6.07
CA THR A 99 -0.12 -6.83 6.40
C THR A 99 -0.37 -7.22 7.85
N VAL A 100 -0.18 -8.50 8.18
CA VAL A 100 -0.28 -9.01 9.57
C VAL A 100 0.55 -8.16 10.54
N GLU A 101 1.77 -7.78 10.15
CA GLU A 101 2.66 -6.95 10.97
C GLU A 101 2.14 -5.53 11.22
N GLN A 102 1.40 -4.96 10.26
CA GLN A 102 0.79 -3.64 10.45
C GLN A 102 -0.35 -3.72 11.46
N ILE A 103 -1.19 -4.75 11.38
CA ILE A 103 -2.29 -4.92 12.34
C ILE A 103 -1.76 -5.23 13.74
N LYS A 104 -0.75 -6.10 13.86
CA LYS A 104 -0.06 -6.34 15.14
C LYS A 104 0.51 -5.06 15.75
N ARG A 105 1.10 -4.19 14.93
CA ARG A 105 1.58 -2.87 15.40
C ARG A 105 0.45 -1.95 15.87
N ILE A 106 -0.68 -1.93 15.17
CA ILE A 106 -1.85 -1.13 15.55
C ILE A 106 -2.42 -1.61 16.89
N VAL A 107 -2.53 -2.93 17.07
CA VAL A 107 -2.94 -3.54 18.35
C VAL A 107 -1.95 -3.20 19.47
N ALA A 108 -0.65 -3.34 19.21
CA ALA A 108 0.40 -3.06 20.18
C ALA A 108 0.49 -1.57 20.57
N THR A 109 0.16 -0.67 19.65
CA THR A 109 0.13 0.78 19.89
C THR A 109 -1.15 1.23 20.59
N GLY A 110 -2.09 0.31 20.86
CA GLY A 110 -3.20 0.54 21.77
C GLY A 110 -4.18 1.62 21.31
N GLY A 111 -4.63 1.58 20.04
CA GLY A 111 -5.86 2.25 19.57
C GLY A 111 -6.10 3.70 20.02
N SER A 112 -5.05 4.46 20.31
CA SER A 112 -5.13 5.81 20.86
C SER A 112 -4.02 6.68 20.28
N GLY A 113 -4.34 7.28 19.14
CA GLY A 113 -4.02 8.68 18.87
C GLY A 113 -2.56 9.09 18.97
N ALA A 114 -1.69 8.57 18.11
CA ALA A 114 -0.65 9.42 17.57
C ALA A 114 -1.29 10.24 16.45
N ARG A 115 -1.62 11.50 16.74
CA ARG A 115 -2.07 12.51 15.77
C ARG A 115 -1.19 12.45 14.50
N SER A 116 -1.65 11.77 13.46
CA SER A 116 -1.31 12.19 12.10
C SER A 116 -2.37 13.20 11.70
N SER A 117 -2.19 14.43 12.18
CA SER A 117 -2.85 15.57 11.59
C SER A 117 -2.49 15.55 10.12
N ILE A 118 -3.48 15.35 9.27
CA ILE A 118 -3.46 15.80 7.89
C ILE A 118 -2.81 17.19 7.89
N PRO A 119 -1.62 17.41 7.30
CA PRO A 119 -1.23 18.76 7.00
C PRO A 119 -2.18 19.22 5.91
N ARG A 120 -3.21 19.99 6.31
CA ARG A 120 -3.88 20.88 5.36
C ARG A 120 -2.78 21.73 4.77
N SER A 121 -2.53 21.49 3.49
CA SER A 121 -2.08 22.45 2.49
C SER A 121 -1.81 23.84 3.07
N ALA A 122 -0.57 24.06 3.50
CA ALA A 122 -0.01 25.39 3.60
C ALA A 122 0.78 25.60 2.31
N ARG A 123 0.19 26.42 1.46
CA ARG A 123 0.65 26.86 0.16
C ARG A 123 2.06 27.46 0.29
N ALA A 124 3.07 26.80 -0.27
CA ALA A 124 4.37 27.41 -0.54
C ALA A 124 4.98 26.82 -1.83
N ALA A 125 4.93 27.67 -2.86
CA ALA A 125 5.85 27.78 -4.00
C ALA A 125 6.40 26.50 -4.69
N SER A 126 5.76 26.18 -5.83
CA SER A 126 6.39 26.02 -7.15
C SER A 126 7.89 25.63 -7.20
N ALA A 127 8.17 24.36 -7.52
CA ALA A 127 9.12 23.99 -8.57
C ALA A 127 8.98 22.50 -8.97
N ARG A 128 8.41 22.29 -10.17
CA ARG A 128 8.72 21.25 -11.17
C ARG A 128 9.35 19.93 -10.67
N SER A 129 8.61 18.82 -10.76
CA SER A 129 8.87 17.72 -11.72
C SER A 129 8.11 16.44 -11.37
N THR A 130 7.28 16.01 -12.34
CA THR A 130 6.97 14.65 -12.80
C THR A 130 7.20 13.45 -11.86
N GLY A 131 6.13 12.69 -11.59
CA GLY A 131 6.21 11.22 -11.54
C GLY A 131 5.81 10.54 -10.23
N THR A 132 4.65 9.88 -10.27
CA THR A 132 4.44 8.49 -9.84
C THR A 132 4.39 8.12 -8.34
N ALA A 133 3.21 7.59 -7.97
CA ALA A 133 2.92 6.58 -6.94
C ALA A 133 3.18 6.90 -5.45
N GLY A 134 2.12 6.73 -4.66
CA GLY A 134 2.14 6.80 -3.21
C GLY A 134 3.05 5.75 -2.59
N ALA A 135 4.22 6.19 -2.11
CA ALA A 135 5.11 5.38 -1.29
C ALA A 135 4.72 5.51 0.20
N ARG A 136 4.39 4.36 0.79
CA ARG A 136 4.36 4.08 2.24
C ARG A 136 5.56 4.73 2.95
N PRO A 137 5.49 5.07 4.26
CA PRO A 137 6.70 5.47 4.99
C PRO A 137 7.62 4.25 5.13
N THR A 138 8.45 4.03 4.11
CA THR A 138 9.63 3.17 4.18
C THR A 138 10.62 3.87 5.09
N THR A 139 11.09 3.16 6.13
CA THR A 139 12.14 3.66 7.01
C THR A 139 13.34 4.07 6.16
N ALA A 140 14.13 5.05 6.61
CA ALA A 140 15.28 5.55 5.83
C ALA A 140 16.22 4.40 5.39
N ALA A 141 16.38 3.38 6.23
CA ALA A 141 17.12 2.16 5.90
C ALA A 141 16.46 1.28 4.81
N ALA A 142 15.12 1.20 4.79
CA ALA A 142 14.41 0.49 3.73
C ALA A 142 14.50 1.23 2.38
N ARG A 143 14.42 2.58 2.40
CA ARG A 143 14.66 3.40 1.19
C ARG A 143 16.07 3.26 0.66
N ALA A 144 17.07 3.21 1.55
CA ALA A 144 18.45 3.02 1.15
C ALA A 144 18.65 1.64 0.48
N ARG A 145 18.06 0.57 1.02
CA ARG A 145 18.10 -0.77 0.41
C ARG A 145 17.39 -0.83 -0.93
N GLU A 146 16.20 -0.24 -1.02
CA GLU A 146 15.41 -0.19 -2.26
C GLU A 146 16.12 0.62 -3.36
N ALA A 147 16.80 1.71 -2.98
CA ALA A 147 17.64 2.48 -3.90
C ALA A 147 18.83 1.64 -4.42
N VAL A 148 19.51 0.93 -3.52
CA VAL A 148 20.63 0.04 -3.88
C VAL A 148 20.18 -1.09 -4.80
N ASP A 149 19.06 -1.76 -4.50
CA ASP A 149 18.55 -2.86 -5.32
C ASP A 149 18.09 -2.37 -6.71
N SER A 150 17.49 -1.18 -6.76
CA SER A 150 17.13 -0.52 -8.03
C SER A 150 18.36 -0.21 -8.89
N GLU A 151 19.40 0.38 -8.29
CA GLU A 151 20.64 0.74 -8.98
C GLU A 151 21.42 -0.51 -9.43
N LYS A 152 21.49 -1.54 -8.58
CA LYS A 152 22.05 -2.86 -8.92
C LYS A 152 21.36 -3.48 -10.12
N TYR A 153 20.02 -3.49 -10.13
CA TYR A 153 19.25 -4.06 -11.22
C TYR A 153 19.41 -3.28 -12.53
N ALA A 154 19.45 -1.94 -12.45
CA ALA A 154 19.70 -1.09 -13.60
C ALA A 154 21.06 -1.38 -14.24
N TYR A 155 22.11 -1.52 -13.42
CA TYR A 155 23.45 -1.85 -13.88
C TYR A 155 23.55 -3.26 -14.46
N PHE A 156 22.98 -4.26 -13.77
CA PHE A 156 22.94 -5.64 -14.25
C PHE A 156 22.22 -5.76 -15.60
N LYS A 157 21.11 -5.05 -15.76
CA LYS A 157 20.34 -5.04 -17.02
C LYS A 157 21.11 -4.38 -18.16
N ALA A 158 21.81 -3.27 -17.89
CA ALA A 158 22.58 -2.54 -18.90
C ALA A 158 23.83 -3.32 -19.34
N ASN A 159 24.46 -4.07 -18.43
CA ASN A 159 25.73 -4.76 -18.67
C ASN A 159 25.60 -6.27 -18.71
N ARG A 160 24.39 -6.81 -18.92
CA ARG A 160 24.12 -8.25 -18.91
C ARG A 160 25.04 -9.06 -19.84
N GLU A 161 25.44 -8.46 -20.96
CA GLU A 161 26.32 -9.10 -21.95
C GLU A 161 27.81 -9.06 -21.56
N MET A 162 28.21 -8.17 -20.65
CA MET A 162 29.59 -8.02 -20.16
C MET A 162 29.83 -8.68 -18.79
N LEU A 163 28.76 -9.13 -18.13
CA LEU A 163 28.84 -9.75 -16.80
C LEU A 163 28.97 -11.28 -16.89
N PRO A 164 29.85 -11.92 -16.11
CA PRO A 164 30.02 -13.37 -16.14
C PRO A 164 28.76 -14.13 -15.70
N GLU A 165 28.49 -15.27 -16.34
CA GLU A 165 27.44 -16.19 -15.89
C GLU A 165 27.78 -16.70 -14.48
N GLY A 166 26.88 -16.48 -13.53
CA GLY A 166 27.08 -16.82 -12.13
C GLY A 166 27.22 -15.62 -11.19
N ILE A 167 27.40 -14.39 -11.70
CA ILE A 167 27.48 -13.20 -10.84
C ILE A 167 26.21 -12.96 -10.00
N ASN A 168 25.06 -13.46 -10.46
CA ASN A 168 23.82 -13.46 -9.71
C ASN A 168 23.91 -14.20 -8.36
N GLN A 169 24.83 -15.17 -8.22
CA GLN A 169 25.05 -15.90 -6.97
C GLN A 169 25.70 -15.00 -5.91
N HIS A 170 26.44 -13.97 -6.33
CA HIS A 170 27.09 -12.98 -5.46
C HIS A 170 26.29 -11.68 -5.33
N SER A 171 25.01 -11.70 -5.70
CA SER A 171 24.10 -10.54 -5.63
C SER A 171 23.99 -9.95 -4.22
N ASP A 172 24.09 -10.80 -3.19
CA ASP A 172 24.08 -10.36 -1.79
C ASP A 172 25.38 -9.63 -1.39
N GLU A 173 26.54 -10.07 -1.90
CA GLU A 173 27.83 -9.40 -1.67
C GLU A 173 27.85 -8.03 -2.38
N ILE A 174 27.32 -7.97 -3.61
CA ILE A 174 27.20 -6.72 -4.38
C ILE A 174 26.30 -5.72 -3.65
N SER A 175 25.12 -6.15 -3.18
CA SER A 175 24.24 -5.29 -2.37
C SER A 175 24.92 -4.84 -1.07
N ALA A 176 25.75 -5.68 -0.44
CA ALA A 176 26.49 -5.30 0.77
C ALA A 176 27.57 -4.24 0.51
N LEU A 177 28.27 -4.30 -0.64
CA LEU A 177 29.26 -3.29 -1.05
C LEU A 177 28.59 -1.96 -1.40
N MET A 178 27.47 -2.01 -2.12
CA MET A 178 26.69 -0.80 -2.44
C MET A 178 26.08 -0.16 -1.20
N LEU A 179 25.64 -0.96 -0.22
CA LEU A 179 25.19 -0.45 1.08
C LEU A 179 26.31 0.21 1.91
N LYS A 180 27.57 -0.13 1.65
CA LYS A 180 28.74 0.56 2.25
C LYS A 180 29.09 1.86 1.53
N GLY A 181 28.41 2.20 0.43
CA GLY A 181 28.57 3.45 -0.30
C GLY A 181 29.38 3.35 -1.60
N MET A 182 29.67 2.14 -2.09
CA MET A 182 30.28 1.95 -3.42
C MET A 182 29.23 2.08 -4.53
N SER A 183 29.63 2.57 -5.71
CA SER A 183 28.75 2.60 -6.88
C SER A 183 28.50 1.19 -7.41
N ALA A 184 27.42 0.99 -8.20
CA ALA A 184 27.15 -0.29 -8.83
C ALA A 184 28.35 -0.79 -9.66
N GLU A 185 28.95 0.09 -10.47
CA GLU A 185 30.15 -0.22 -11.27
C GLU A 185 31.31 -0.78 -10.42
N GLN A 186 31.61 -0.14 -9.30
CA GLN A 186 32.70 -0.56 -8.41
C GLN A 186 32.37 -1.88 -7.70
N ALA A 187 31.13 -2.03 -7.22
CA ALA A 187 30.69 -3.22 -6.51
C ALA A 187 30.66 -4.47 -7.42
N PHE A 188 30.20 -4.32 -8.67
CA PHE A 188 30.26 -5.40 -9.66
C PHE A 188 31.72 -5.69 -10.06
N GLY A 189 32.54 -4.65 -10.27
CA GLY A 189 33.97 -4.80 -10.60
C GLY A 189 34.75 -5.58 -9.55
N GLU A 190 34.62 -5.23 -8.26
CA GLU A 190 35.30 -5.93 -7.17
C GLU A 190 34.90 -7.41 -7.08
N ILE A 191 33.63 -7.73 -7.31
CA ILE A 191 33.13 -9.11 -7.26
C ILE A 191 33.59 -9.91 -8.46
N ILE A 192 33.67 -9.29 -9.64
CA ILE A 192 34.24 -9.92 -10.83
C ILE A 192 35.73 -10.20 -10.60
N GLU A 193 36.51 -9.22 -10.14
CA GLU A 193 37.95 -9.41 -9.88
C GLU A 193 38.21 -10.48 -8.81
N LYS A 194 37.34 -10.57 -7.80
CA LYS A 194 37.52 -11.51 -6.68
C LYS A 194 37.11 -12.96 -6.98
N HIS A 195 36.08 -13.17 -7.80
CA HIS A 195 35.50 -14.50 -8.04
C HIS A 195 35.66 -15.01 -9.48
N PHE A 196 35.90 -14.10 -10.45
CA PHE A 196 36.00 -14.40 -11.89
C PHE A 196 37.26 -13.83 -12.56
N GLY A 197 38.12 -13.14 -11.79
CA GLY A 197 39.39 -12.53 -12.24
C GLY A 197 40.56 -13.48 -12.22
#